data_AF-A0A964XHI2-F1
#
_entry.id   AF-A0A964XHI2-F1
#
_cell.length_a   1.000
_cell.length_b   1.000
_cell.length_c   1.000
_cell.angle_alpha   90.00
_cell.angle_beta   90.00
_cell.angle_gamma   90.00
#
_symmetry.space_group_name_H-M   'P 1'
#
loop_
_entity.id
_entity.type
_entity.pdbx_description
1 polymer ?
#
loop_
_entity_poly.entity_id
_entity_poly.type
_entity_poly.pdbx_seq_one_letter_code
_entity_poly.pdbx_strand_id
1 'polypeptide(L)'
;MCLLRYNDSIQISAARCEEYAEHLEGYREHLARVVGEGQWSAREASLLAPGDGVAAAATYEVADALRHDDLTHILVIGIGGSNLGAQAIWSALGGHYASVAAVRPQLVFLDTTDPGLLARVRTLIGALPSPESIAT
;
A
#
# COMPACT_ATOMS: atom_id res chain seq x y z
N MET A 1 18.34 -1.34 11.63
CA MET A 1 19.18 -1.97 10.60
C MET A 1 18.60 -3.36 10.31
N CYS A 2 17.89 -3.53 9.19
CA CYS A 2 17.42 -4.84 8.76
C CYS A 2 18.61 -5.59 8.17
N LEU A 3 19.07 -6.64 8.85
CA LEU A 3 20.19 -7.45 8.38
C LEU A 3 19.60 -8.58 7.53
N LEU A 4 19.73 -8.47 6.22
CA LEU A 4 19.34 -9.55 5.31
C LEU A 4 20.29 -10.74 5.55
N ARG A 5 19.81 -11.75 6.29
CA ARG A 5 20.54 -13.00 6.54
C ARG A 5 20.39 -13.95 5.35
N TYR A 6 20.91 -13.56 4.20
CA TYR A 6 20.86 -14.41 3.01
C TYR A 6 22.04 -15.38 2.94
N ASN A 7 23.19 -15.06 3.56
CA ASN A 7 24.37 -15.93 3.57
C ASN A 7 24.10 -17.32 4.15
N ASP A 8 23.16 -17.43 5.09
CA ASP A 8 22.82 -18.69 5.74
C ASP A 8 21.90 -19.58 4.88
N SER A 9 21.29 -19.03 3.83
CA SER A 9 20.30 -19.71 2.97
C SER A 9 20.65 -19.69 1.48
N ILE A 10 21.76 -19.05 1.10
CA ILE A 10 22.13 -18.89 -0.30
C ILE A 10 22.59 -20.23 -0.88
N GLN A 11 22.01 -20.60 -2.02
CA GLN A 11 22.30 -21.87 -2.71
C GLN A 11 23.29 -21.69 -3.87
N ILE A 12 23.97 -20.54 -3.94
CA ILE A 12 25.00 -20.22 -4.94
C ILE A 12 26.30 -19.82 -4.24
N SER A 13 27.42 -20.06 -4.90
CA SER A 13 28.74 -19.70 -4.39
C SER A 13 28.96 -18.18 -4.43
N ALA A 14 29.86 -17.67 -3.57
CA ALA A 14 30.24 -16.26 -3.55
C ALA A 14 30.72 -15.76 -4.93
N ALA A 15 31.58 -16.53 -5.61
CA ALA A 15 32.05 -16.20 -6.96
C ALA A 15 30.90 -16.03 -7.97
N ARG A 16 29.81 -16.82 -7.82
CA ARG A 16 28.65 -16.72 -8.69
C ARG A 16 27.75 -15.53 -8.31
N CYS A 17 27.73 -15.13 -7.04
CA CYS A 17 27.13 -13.85 -6.63
C CYS A 17 27.84 -12.66 -7.28
N GLU A 18 29.18 -12.69 -7.29
CA GLU A 18 30.01 -11.65 -7.91
C GLU A 18 29.73 -11.55 -9.41
N GLU A 19 29.71 -12.68 -10.12
CA GLU A 19 29.33 -12.74 -11.55
C GLU A 19 27.93 -12.13 -11.80
N TYR A 20 26.93 -12.47 -10.98
CA TYR A 20 25.59 -11.89 -11.11
C TYR A 20 25.56 -10.39 -10.79
N ALA A 21 26.35 -9.94 -9.82
CA ALA A 21 26.45 -8.52 -9.50
C ALA A 21 27.02 -7.73 -10.69
N GLU A 22 28.07 -8.25 -11.35
CA GLU A 22 28.62 -7.66 -12.56
C GLU A 22 27.58 -7.60 -13.69
N HIS A 23 26.82 -8.68 -13.90
CA HIS A 23 25.75 -8.70 -14.91
C HIS A 23 24.61 -7.71 -14.62
N LEU A 24 24.34 -7.40 -13.36
CA LEU A 24 23.28 -6.47 -12.96
C LEU A 24 23.73 -5.01 -12.97
N GLU A 25 25.02 -4.73 -13.12
CA GLU A 25 25.57 -3.38 -12.99
C GLU A 25 24.93 -2.39 -13.99
N GLY A 26 24.76 -2.80 -15.25
CA GLY A 26 24.08 -1.97 -16.25
C GLY A 26 22.62 -1.68 -15.90
N TYR A 27 21.91 -2.63 -15.27
CA TYR A 27 20.55 -2.38 -14.79
C TYR A 27 20.55 -1.45 -13.57
N ARG A 28 21.51 -1.63 -12.65
CA ARG A 28 21.70 -0.72 -11.50
C ARG A 28 21.92 0.73 -11.94
N GLU A 29 22.77 0.95 -12.95
CA GLU A 29 22.99 2.27 -13.56
C GLU A 29 21.70 2.81 -14.19
N HIS A 30 20.93 1.97 -14.87
CA HIS A 30 19.62 2.36 -15.40
C HIS A 30 18.67 2.80 -14.28
N LEU A 31 18.56 2.06 -13.17
CA LEU A 31 17.71 2.44 -12.04
C LEU A 31 18.14 3.78 -11.44
N ALA A 32 19.45 3.99 -11.27
CA ALA A 32 20.00 5.26 -10.78
C ALA A 32 19.63 6.43 -11.71
N ARG A 33 19.69 6.21 -13.02
CA ARG A 33 19.27 7.20 -14.02
C ARG A 33 17.77 7.47 -13.98
N VAL A 34 16.91 6.46 -13.82
CA VAL A 34 15.45 6.66 -13.65
C VAL A 34 15.16 7.58 -12.47
N VAL A 35 15.83 7.34 -11.33
CA VAL A 35 15.70 8.19 -10.14
C VAL A 35 16.23 9.60 -10.41
N GLY A 36 17.36 9.73 -11.09
CA GLY A 36 17.96 11.04 -11.42
C GLY A 36 17.16 11.86 -12.45
N GLU A 37 16.49 11.21 -13.39
CA GLU A 37 15.62 11.84 -14.40
C GLU A 37 14.28 12.29 -13.80
N GLY A 38 13.78 11.58 -12.79
CA GLY A 38 12.54 11.96 -12.08
C GLY A 38 11.26 11.81 -12.90
N GLN A 39 11.28 11.00 -13.97
CA GLN A 39 10.14 10.85 -14.88
C GLN A 39 9.29 9.61 -14.57
N TRP A 40 7.98 9.82 -14.43
CA TRP A 40 7.01 8.74 -14.15
C TRP A 40 6.70 7.82 -15.35
N SER A 41 7.33 8.06 -16.51
CA SER A 41 7.13 7.27 -17.74
C SER A 41 7.91 5.95 -17.76
N ALA A 42 8.94 5.81 -16.91
CA ALA A 42 9.74 4.59 -16.82
C ALA A 42 8.96 3.44 -16.15
N ARG A 43 9.26 2.19 -16.53
CA ARG A 43 8.60 1.02 -15.91
C ARG A 43 8.99 0.87 -14.44
N GLU A 44 10.16 1.37 -14.08
CA GLU A 44 10.76 1.38 -12.75
C GLU A 44 10.48 2.69 -11.99
N ALA A 45 9.57 3.54 -12.49
CA ALA A 45 9.27 4.83 -11.88
C ALA A 45 8.73 4.75 -10.44
N SER A 46 8.30 3.58 -9.96
CA SER A 46 7.96 3.37 -8.55
C SER A 46 9.13 3.71 -7.59
N LEU A 47 10.38 3.69 -8.07
CA LEU A 47 11.55 4.15 -7.32
C LEU A 47 11.51 5.66 -6.98
N LEU A 48 10.70 6.45 -7.67
CA LEU A 48 10.51 7.87 -7.37
C LEU A 48 9.61 8.10 -6.15
N ALA A 49 8.73 7.14 -5.85
CA ALA A 49 7.68 7.29 -4.83
C ALA A 49 8.19 7.74 -3.45
N PRO A 50 9.31 7.19 -2.90
CA PRO A 50 9.81 7.63 -1.60
C PRO A 50 10.25 9.10 -1.55
N GLY A 51 10.62 9.68 -2.69
CA GLY A 51 11.06 11.07 -2.83
C GLY A 51 9.97 12.04 -3.30
N ASP A 52 8.78 11.55 -3.65
CA ASP A 52 7.69 12.37 -4.16
C ASP A 52 6.94 13.08 -3.01
N GLY A 53 7.50 14.21 -2.57
CA GLY A 53 6.88 15.05 -1.54
C GLY A 53 5.55 15.66 -1.95
N VAL A 54 5.28 15.81 -3.25
CA VAL A 54 4.02 16.38 -3.75
C VAL A 54 2.89 15.37 -3.57
N ALA A 55 3.10 14.12 -4.01
CA ALA A 55 2.12 13.06 -3.83
C ALA A 55 1.88 12.76 -2.34
N ALA A 56 2.94 12.80 -1.51
CA ALA A 56 2.82 12.64 -0.07
C ALA A 56 1.96 13.74 0.56
N ALA A 57 2.25 15.01 0.26
CA ALA A 57 1.50 16.15 0.77
C ALA A 57 0.02 16.08 0.37
N ALA A 58 -0.27 15.82 -0.90
CA ALA A 58 -1.65 15.67 -1.38
C ALA A 58 -2.41 14.53 -0.67
N THR A 59 -1.71 13.43 -0.36
CA THR A 59 -2.30 12.31 0.39
C THR A 59 -2.62 12.70 1.83
N TYR A 60 -1.73 13.45 2.49
CA TYR A 60 -1.97 13.94 3.85
C TYR A 60 -3.10 14.96 3.90
N GLU A 61 -3.20 15.86 2.93
CA GLU A 61 -4.31 16.82 2.84
C GLU A 61 -5.67 16.11 2.74
N VAL A 62 -5.77 15.07 1.91
CA VAL A 62 -7.00 14.26 1.80
C VAL A 62 -7.28 13.52 3.11
N ALA A 63 -6.26 12.93 3.73
CA ALA A 63 -6.43 12.22 5.00
C ALA A 63 -6.91 13.15 6.11
N ASP A 64 -6.35 14.36 6.21
CA ASP A 64 -6.75 15.38 7.18
C ASP A 64 -8.17 15.90 6.91
N ALA A 65 -8.54 16.11 5.64
CA ALA A 65 -9.89 16.53 5.27
C ALA A 65 -10.97 15.48 5.57
N LEU A 66 -10.61 14.19 5.51
CA LEU A 66 -11.52 13.08 5.83
C LEU A 66 -11.54 12.74 7.33
N ARG A 67 -10.59 13.26 8.11
CA ARG A 67 -10.46 12.92 9.52
C ARG A 67 -11.60 13.51 10.33
N HIS A 68 -12.47 12.63 10.82
CA HIS A 68 -13.56 12.99 11.73
C HIS A 68 -13.81 11.83 12.72
N ASP A 69 -14.27 12.14 13.93
CA ASP A 69 -14.55 11.14 14.98
C ASP A 69 -15.69 10.17 14.58
N ASP A 70 -16.58 10.63 13.70
CA ASP A 70 -17.68 9.83 13.14
C ASP A 70 -17.27 8.99 11.93
N LEU A 71 -16.03 9.12 11.43
CA LEU A 71 -15.55 8.28 10.34
C LEU A 71 -15.31 6.86 10.86
N THR A 72 -16.29 5.99 10.63
CA THR A 72 -16.24 4.60 11.10
C THR A 72 -15.66 3.63 10.09
N HIS A 73 -15.84 3.88 8.79
CA HIS A 73 -15.45 2.97 7.72
C HIS A 73 -14.88 3.72 6.51
N ILE A 74 -13.89 3.12 5.85
CA ILE A 74 -13.39 3.51 4.53
C ILE A 74 -13.52 2.30 3.60
N LEU A 75 -14.23 2.46 2.48
CA LEU A 75 -14.32 1.45 1.44
C LEU A 75 -13.18 1.66 0.43
N VAL A 76 -12.28 0.69 0.31
CA VAL A 76 -11.20 0.70 -0.67
C VAL A 76 -11.63 -0.12 -1.88
N ILE A 77 -11.96 0.56 -2.97
CA ILE A 77 -12.45 -0.07 -4.21
C ILE A 77 -11.33 -0.08 -5.25
N GLY A 78 -10.89 -1.28 -5.64
CA GLY A 78 -9.81 -1.48 -6.59
C GLY A 78 -9.24 -2.88 -6.47
N ILE A 79 -8.55 -3.36 -7.52
CA ILE A 79 -7.95 -4.70 -7.56
C ILE A 79 -6.44 -4.60 -7.85
N GLY A 80 -5.67 -5.60 -7.43
CA GLY A 80 -4.24 -5.66 -7.72
C GLY A 80 -3.47 -4.58 -6.97
N GLY A 81 -2.59 -3.84 -7.67
CA GLY A 81 -1.70 -2.86 -7.05
C GLY A 81 -2.41 -1.72 -6.31
N SER A 82 -3.60 -1.31 -6.75
CA SER A 82 -4.38 -0.25 -6.11
C SER A 82 -5.08 -0.66 -4.82
N ASN A 83 -5.01 -1.94 -4.44
CA ASN A 83 -5.65 -2.48 -3.24
C ASN A 83 -4.65 -3.24 -2.35
N LEU A 84 -3.90 -4.19 -2.91
CA LEU A 84 -2.99 -5.06 -2.16
C LEU A 84 -1.92 -4.29 -1.38
N GLY A 85 -1.41 -3.18 -1.92
CA GLY A 85 -0.45 -2.33 -1.21
C GLY A 85 -1.05 -1.69 0.05
N ALA A 86 -2.25 -1.12 -0.07
CA ALA A 86 -2.98 -0.54 1.06
C ALA A 86 -3.36 -1.62 2.09
N GLN A 87 -3.82 -2.79 1.63
CA GLN A 87 -4.16 -3.92 2.49
C GLN A 87 -2.94 -4.45 3.24
N ALA A 88 -1.78 -4.54 2.60
CA ALA A 88 -0.53 -4.99 3.23
C ALA A 88 -0.08 -4.04 4.34
N ILE A 89 -0.10 -2.73 4.08
CA ILE A 89 0.23 -1.72 5.10
C ILE A 89 -0.78 -1.78 6.26
N TRP A 90 -2.08 -1.80 5.95
CA TRP A 90 -3.13 -1.86 6.97
C TRP A 90 -3.00 -3.10 7.86
N SER A 91 -2.76 -4.26 7.26
CA SER A 91 -2.57 -5.53 7.99
C SER A 91 -1.29 -5.53 8.83
N ALA A 92 -0.22 -4.92 8.33
CA ALA A 92 1.04 -4.80 9.06
C ALA A 92 0.94 -3.84 10.25
N LEU A 93 0.24 -2.71 10.10
CA LEU A 93 0.07 -1.70 11.16
C LEU A 93 -0.93 -2.12 12.24
N GLY A 94 -2.05 -2.74 11.84
CA GLY A 94 -3.08 -3.19 12.78
C GLY A 94 -2.71 -4.48 13.54
N GLY A 95 -1.72 -5.23 13.07
CA GLY A 95 -1.34 -6.54 13.61
C GLY A 95 -2.45 -7.59 13.47
N HIS A 96 -2.21 -8.80 13.99
CA HIS A 96 -3.20 -9.91 13.99
C HIS A 96 -4.47 -9.63 14.83
N TYR A 97 -4.52 -8.50 15.53
CA TYR A 97 -5.59 -8.11 16.45
C TYR A 97 -6.24 -6.78 16.06
N ALA A 98 -6.05 -6.29 14.82
CA ALA A 98 -6.70 -5.08 14.32
C ALA A 98 -8.24 -5.14 14.41
N SER A 99 -8.80 -6.35 14.42
CA SER A 99 -10.24 -6.60 14.62
C SER A 99 -10.68 -6.58 16.09
N VAL A 100 -9.73 -6.65 17.04
CA VAL A 100 -9.97 -6.70 18.50
C VAL A 100 -9.69 -5.34 19.15
N ALA A 101 -8.66 -4.63 18.69
CA ALA A 101 -8.49 -3.22 19.00
C ALA A 101 -9.48 -2.45 18.13
N ALA A 102 -10.33 -1.60 18.71
CA ALA A 102 -11.30 -0.78 17.99
C ALA A 102 -10.63 0.32 17.14
N VAL A 103 -9.73 -0.05 16.23
CA VAL A 103 -9.04 0.85 15.31
C VAL A 103 -10.08 1.42 14.36
N ARG A 104 -10.33 2.72 14.50
CA ARG A 104 -11.21 3.48 13.62
C ARG A 104 -10.38 4.44 12.76
N PRO A 105 -10.75 4.64 11.49
CA PRO A 105 -11.81 3.92 10.76
C PRO A 105 -11.40 2.48 10.41
N GLN A 106 -12.40 1.59 10.25
CA GLN A 106 -12.17 0.26 9.67
C GLN A 106 -12.03 0.37 8.14
N LEU A 107 -11.01 -0.25 7.57
CA LEU A 107 -10.89 -0.37 6.11
C LEU A 107 -11.57 -1.65 5.62
N VAL A 108 -12.45 -1.50 4.63
CA VAL A 108 -13.12 -2.61 3.94
C VAL A 108 -12.65 -2.63 2.50
N PHE A 109 -11.96 -3.71 2.13
CA PHE A 109 -11.37 -3.87 0.80
C PHE A 109 -12.36 -4.56 -0.15
N LEU A 110 -12.57 -3.94 -1.29
CA LEU A 110 -13.48 -4.39 -2.36
C LEU A 110 -12.65 -4.59 -3.63
N ASP A 111 -12.05 -5.78 -3.74
CA ASP A 111 -11.11 -6.16 -4.80
C ASP A 111 -11.68 -7.13 -5.83
N THR A 112 -12.92 -7.58 -5.65
CA THR A 112 -13.59 -8.54 -6.53
C THR A 112 -15.06 -8.20 -6.70
N THR A 113 -15.67 -8.72 -7.77
CA THR A 113 -17.10 -8.64 -8.03
C THR A 113 -17.88 -9.81 -7.41
N ASP A 114 -17.29 -10.50 -6.41
CA ASP A 114 -17.94 -11.59 -5.69
C ASP A 114 -19.30 -11.14 -5.12
N PRO A 115 -20.42 -11.77 -5.53
CA PRO A 115 -21.74 -11.38 -5.07
C PRO A 115 -21.91 -11.48 -3.55
N GLY A 116 -21.21 -12.43 -2.91
CA GLY A 116 -21.26 -12.62 -1.46
C GLY A 116 -20.65 -11.45 -0.70
N LEU A 117 -19.47 -11.00 -1.12
CA LEU A 117 -18.80 -9.80 -0.58
C LEU A 117 -19.68 -8.56 -0.79
N LEU A 118 -20.18 -8.35 -2.00
CA LEU A 118 -21.03 -7.20 -2.33
C LEU A 118 -22.33 -7.18 -1.50
N ALA A 119 -22.94 -8.35 -1.27
CA ALA A 119 -24.13 -8.46 -0.41
C ALA A 119 -23.83 -8.06 1.04
N ARG A 120 -22.70 -8.54 1.60
CA ARG A 120 -22.28 -8.18 2.97
C ARG A 120 -22.02 -6.68 3.11
N VAL A 121 -21.37 -6.09 2.12
CA VAL A 121 -21.04 -4.66 2.10
C VAL A 121 -22.32 -3.82 1.96
N ARG A 122 -23.27 -4.26 1.14
CA ARG A 122 -24.59 -3.64 1.06
C ARG A 122 -25.32 -3.67 2.41
N THR A 123 -25.25 -4.79 3.14
CA THR A 123 -25.80 -4.89 4.49
C THR A 123 -25.11 -3.94 5.46
N LEU A 124 -23.77 -3.85 5.41
CA LEU A 124 -22.99 -2.90 6.22
C LEU A 124 -23.42 -1.46 5.96
N ILE A 125 -23.45 -1.02 4.70
CA ILE A 125 -23.85 0.34 4.31
C ILE A 125 -25.29 0.63 4.78
N GLY A 126 -26.21 -0.33 4.62
CA GLY A 126 -27.60 -0.18 5.05
C GLY A 126 -27.80 -0.08 6.56
N ALA A 127 -26.80 -0.45 7.37
CA ALA A 127 -26.83 -0.33 8.83
C ALA A 127 -26.21 0.98 9.34
N LEU A 128 -25.56 1.76 8.46
CA LEU A 128 -24.95 3.04 8.82
C LEU A 128 -26.00 4.17 8.87
N PRO A 129 -25.80 5.20 9.70
CA PRO A 129 -26.64 6.40 9.70
C PRO A 129 -26.65 7.05 8.32
N SER A 130 -27.75 7.68 7.93
CA SER A 130 -27.79 8.39 6.65
C SER A 130 -26.82 9.58 6.69
N PRO A 131 -26.21 9.98 5.57
CA PRO A 131 -25.26 11.09 5.53
C PRO A 131 -25.83 12.39 6.14
N GLU A 132 -27.14 12.61 6.01
CA GLU A 132 -27.84 13.79 6.53
C GLU A 132 -27.90 13.81 8.07
N SER A 133 -27.80 12.65 8.71
CA SER A 133 -27.86 12.53 10.18
C SER A 133 -26.53 12.81 10.90
N ILE A 134 -25.43 12.94 10.15
CA ILE A 134 -24.08 13.18 10.68
C ILE A 134 -23.74 14.69 10.69
N ALA A 135 -24.48 15.53 9.94
CA ALA A 135 -24.23 16.96 9.81
C ALA A 135 -24.95 17.85 10.86
N THR A 136 -25.41 17.27 11.97
CA THR A 136 -26.14 17.98 13.05
C THR A 136 -25.32 17.97 14.33
#